data_AF-A0A0A2AJS4-F1
#
_entry.id   AF-A0A0A2AJS4-F1
#
_cell.length_a   1.000
_cell.length_b   1.000
_cell.length_c   1.000
_cell.angle_alpha   90.00
_cell.angle_beta   90.00
_cell.angle_gamma   90.00
#
_symmetry.space_group_name_H-M   'P 1'
#
loop_
_entity.id
_entity.type
_entity.pdbx_description
1 polymer ?
#
loop_
_entity_poly.entity_id
_entity_poly.type
_entity_poly.pdbx_seq_one_letter_code
_entity_poly.pdbx_strand_id
1 'polypeptide(L)'
;MKLELKTEKENYSKSFLQFFGIFFFLTLIIIFSNVALKLGIISRNHKIEYNCRLLSVDKSKLHFEKLSRLSNLKSKQQIWEFCREVFK
;
A
#
# COMPACT_ATOMS: atom_id res chain seq x y z
N MET A 1 -4.80 -63.64 16.18
CA MET A 1 -4.89 -62.65 15.09
C MET A 1 -5.41 -61.32 15.66
N LYS A 2 -4.53 -60.47 16.20
CA LYS A 2 -4.93 -59.21 16.89
C LYS A 2 -3.93 -58.05 16.72
N LEU A 3 -2.79 -58.30 16.06
CA LEU A 3 -1.71 -57.33 15.88
C LEU A 3 -1.92 -56.44 14.64
N GLU A 4 -2.42 -57.00 13.53
CA GLU A 4 -2.60 -56.26 12.27
C GLU A 4 -3.60 -55.09 12.40
N LEU A 5 -4.66 -55.27 13.18
CA LEU A 5 -5.71 -54.27 13.38
C LEU A 5 -5.23 -53.03 14.18
N LYS A 6 -4.15 -53.17 14.95
CA LYS A 6 -3.57 -52.06 15.74
C LYS A 6 -2.65 -51.19 14.87
N THR A 7 -1.91 -51.82 13.96
CA THR A 7 -1.01 -51.16 13.00
C THR A 7 -1.77 -50.36 11.95
N GLU A 8 -2.92 -50.86 11.50
CA GLU A 8 -3.77 -50.19 10.51
C GLU A 8 -4.39 -48.90 11.06
N LYS A 9 -4.83 -48.93 12.32
CA LYS A 9 -5.41 -47.76 13.01
C LYS A 9 -4.40 -46.64 13.23
N GLU A 10 -3.14 -46.98 13.51
CA GLU A 10 -2.06 -46.00 13.70
C GLU A 10 -1.67 -45.32 12.37
N ASN A 11 -1.55 -46.11 11.29
CA ASN A 11 -1.32 -45.57 9.95
C ASN A 11 -2.46 -44.68 9.47
N TYR A 12 -3.71 -45.08 9.73
CA TYR A 12 -4.88 -44.26 9.41
C TYR A 12 -4.88 -42.93 10.19
N SER A 13 -4.60 -42.99 11.49
CA SER A 13 -4.50 -41.81 12.35
C SER A 13 -3.42 -40.83 11.87
N LYS A 14 -2.27 -41.35 11.41
CA LYS A 14 -1.16 -40.54 10.89
C LYS A 14 -1.52 -39.84 9.58
N SER A 15 -2.13 -40.56 8.64
CA SER A 15 -2.62 -39.98 7.38
C SER A 15 -3.71 -38.93 7.61
N PHE A 16 -4.61 -39.18 8.57
CA PHE A 16 -5.66 -38.24 8.94
C PHE A 16 -5.09 -36.94 9.53
N LEU A 17 -4.11 -37.03 10.44
CA LEU A 17 -3.41 -35.87 10.99
C LEU A 17 -2.68 -35.05 9.91
N GLN A 18 -2.05 -35.71 8.93
CA GLN A 18 -1.42 -35.01 7.80
C GLN A 18 -2.43 -34.27 6.93
N PHE A 19 -3.57 -34.90 6.63
CA PHE A 19 -4.63 -34.27 5.84
C PHE A 19 -5.20 -33.02 6.54
N PHE A 20 -5.47 -33.11 7.84
CA PHE A 20 -5.90 -31.96 8.64
C PHE A 20 -4.85 -30.86 8.71
N GLY A 21 -3.57 -31.22 8.83
CA GLY A 21 -2.46 -30.27 8.79
C GLY A 21 -2.47 -29.46 7.49
N ILE A 22 -2.54 -30.14 6.34
CA ILE A 22 -2.56 -29.47 5.02
C ILE A 22 -3.78 -28.55 4.90
N PHE A 23 -4.96 -29.02 5.28
CA PHE A 23 -6.19 -28.24 5.21
C PHE A 23 -6.13 -26.99 6.11
N PHE A 24 -5.54 -27.14 7.30
CA PHE A 24 -5.33 -26.04 8.23
C PHE A 24 -4.39 -24.98 7.65
N PHE A 25 -3.25 -25.40 7.08
CA PHE A 25 -2.31 -24.46 6.43
C PHE A 25 -2.93 -23.74 5.24
N LEU A 26 -3.70 -24.44 4.39
CA LEU A 26 -4.42 -23.81 3.28
C LEU A 26 -5.40 -22.75 3.77
N THR A 27 -6.17 -23.06 4.81
CA THR A 27 -7.11 -22.11 5.42
C THR A 27 -6.39 -20.88 5.96
N LEU A 28 -5.27 -21.08 6.68
CA LEU A 28 -4.45 -19.99 7.19
C LEU A 28 -3.93 -19.08 6.07
N ILE A 29 -3.42 -19.65 4.98
CA ILE A 29 -2.92 -18.89 3.83
C ILE A 29 -4.02 -18.00 3.24
N ILE A 30 -5.25 -18.52 3.11
CA ILE A 30 -6.39 -17.76 2.59
C ILE A 30 -6.73 -16.58 3.51
N ILE A 31 -6.79 -16.82 4.82
CA ILE A 31 -7.08 -15.76 5.82
C ILE A 31 -5.99 -14.68 5.78
N PHE A 32 -4.71 -15.08 5.84
CA PHE A 32 -3.60 -14.13 5.80
C PHE A 32 -3.55 -13.34 4.50
N SER A 33 -3.84 -13.96 3.36
CA SER A 33 -3.89 -13.28 2.07
C SER A 33 -4.99 -12.22 2.03
N ASN A 34 -6.18 -12.52 2.55
CA ASN A 34 -7.28 -11.56 2.63
C ASN A 34 -6.93 -10.36 3.53
N VAL A 35 -6.35 -10.63 4.70
CA VAL A 35 -5.89 -9.58 5.63
C VAL A 35 -4.79 -8.72 4.98
N ALA A 36 -3.80 -9.35 4.33
CA ALA A 36 -2.71 -8.65 3.65
C ALA A 36 -3.20 -7.76 2.50
N LEU A 37 -4.16 -8.21 1.70
CA LEU A 37 -4.76 -7.40 0.63
C LEU A 37 -5.47 -6.17 1.18
N LYS A 38 -6.28 -6.32 2.23
CA LYS A 38 -6.97 -5.19 2.88
C LYS A 38 -5.97 -4.21 3.51
N LEU A 39 -4.96 -4.71 4.21
CA LEU A 39 -3.88 -3.89 4.77
C LEU A 39 -3.08 -3.16 3.69
N GLY A 40 -2.82 -3.81 2.55
CA GLY A 40 -2.14 -3.20 1.41
C GLY A 40 -2.92 -2.03 0.81
N ILE A 41 -4.24 -2.16 0.67
CA ILE A 41 -5.12 -1.08 0.20
C ILE A 41 -5.10 0.11 1.18
N ILE A 42 -5.24 -0.16 2.49
CA ILE A 42 -5.20 0.88 3.52
C ILE A 42 -3.84 1.60 3.54
N SER A 43 -2.74 0.83 3.50
CA SER A 43 -1.38 1.36 3.45
C SER A 43 -1.15 2.24 2.22
N ARG A 44 -1.62 1.79 1.05
CA ARG A 44 -1.51 2.56 -0.20
C ARG A 44 -2.32 3.85 -0.13
N ASN A 45 -3.51 3.82 0.45
CA ASN A 45 -4.34 5.01 0.62
C ASN A 45 -3.69 6.03 1.58
N HIS A 46 -3.12 5.57 2.70
CA HIS A 46 -2.37 6.43 3.61
C HIS A 46 -1.10 7.00 2.98
N LYS A 47 -0.37 6.20 2.18
CA LYS A 47 0.82 6.68 1.46
C LYS A 47 0.45 7.74 0.41
N ILE A 48 -0.68 7.56 -0.28
CA ILE A 48 -1.22 8.55 -1.22
C ILE A 48 -1.62 9.82 -0.48
N GLU A 49 -2.36 9.73 0.63
CA GLU A 49 -2.77 10.89 1.43
C GLU A 49 -1.56 11.66 1.97
N TYR A 50 -0.56 10.95 2.50
CA TYR A 50 0.68 11.55 2.98
C TYR A 50 1.43 12.28 1.85
N ASN A 51 1.59 11.64 0.69
CA ASN A 51 2.23 12.26 -0.47
C ASN A 51 1.44 13.46 -0.99
N CYS A 52 0.10 13.41 -0.98
CA CYS A 52 -0.75 14.54 -1.34
C CYS A 52 -0.61 15.70 -0.35
N ARG A 53 -0.52 15.42 0.97
CA ARG A 53 -0.25 16.45 1.98
C ARG A 53 1.15 17.04 1.81
N LEU A 54 2.17 16.24 1.53
CA LEU A 54 3.52 16.71 1.27
C LEU A 54 3.58 17.61 0.03
N LEU A 55 3.00 17.17 -1.09
CA LEU A 55 2.85 17.97 -2.31
C LEU A 55 2.05 19.25 -2.09
N SER A 56 1.02 19.21 -1.24
CA SER A 56 0.24 20.39 -0.86
C SER A 56 1.09 21.36 -0.05
N VAL A 57 1.85 20.88 0.94
CA VAL A 57 2.75 21.71 1.76
C VAL A 57 3.85 22.33 0.91
N ASP A 58 4.54 21.55 0.06
CA ASP A 58 5.59 22.03 -0.84
C ASP A 58 5.07 23.04 -1.88
N LYS A 59 3.85 22.83 -2.40
CA LYS A 59 3.21 23.84 -3.26
C LYS A 59 2.81 25.10 -2.49
N SER A 60 2.43 25.00 -1.22
CA SER A 60 1.53 25.99 -0.59
C SER A 60 2.13 27.32 -0.14
N LYS A 61 3.42 27.49 0.16
CA LYS A 61 3.84 28.73 0.86
C LYS A 61 4.61 29.74 0.03
N LEU A 62 5.82 29.46 -0.42
CA LEU A 62 6.66 30.52 -0.99
C LEU A 62 6.54 30.65 -2.53
N HIS A 63 6.30 29.52 -3.21
CA HIS A 63 6.20 29.49 -4.67
C HIS A 63 4.81 29.83 -5.20
N PHE A 64 3.73 29.46 -4.49
CA PHE A 64 2.36 29.81 -4.91
C PHE A 64 2.06 31.30 -4.80
N GLU A 65 2.56 31.99 -3.76
CA GLU A 65 2.38 33.45 -3.65
C GLU A 65 3.05 34.15 -4.83
N LYS A 66 4.28 33.75 -5.17
CA LYS A 66 5.00 34.24 -6.35
C LYS A 66 4.26 33.91 -7.65
N LEU A 67 3.78 32.68 -7.84
CA LEU A 67 2.99 32.31 -9.03
C LEU A 67 1.65 33.06 -9.11
N SER A 68 0.99 33.32 -7.99
CA SER A 68 -0.26 34.08 -7.96
C SER A 68 -0.06 35.55 -8.38
N ARG A 69 1.12 36.12 -8.11
CA ARG A 69 1.50 37.45 -8.62
C ARG A 69 1.63 37.45 -10.15
N LEU A 70 2.09 36.34 -10.74
CA LEU A 70 2.17 36.19 -12.20
C LEU A 70 0.78 36.28 -12.86
N SER A 71 -0.26 35.69 -12.25
CA SER A 71 -1.63 35.77 -12.78
C SER A 71 -2.25 37.17 -12.71
N ASN A 72 -1.68 38.09 -11.92
CA ASN A 72 -2.13 39.49 -11.82
C ASN A 72 -1.39 40.45 -12.76
N LEU A 73 -0.38 39.98 -13.51
CA LEU A 73 0.37 40.80 -14.47
C LEU A 73 -0.36 40.83 -15.83
N LYS A 74 -0.82 42.01 -16.26
CA LYS A 74 -1.55 42.19 -17.53
C LYS A 74 -0.65 42.27 -18.77
N SER A 75 0.66 42.50 -18.62
CA SER A 75 1.58 42.74 -19.75
C SER A 75 2.59 41.59 -19.93
N LYS A 76 2.84 41.22 -21.19
CA LYS A 76 3.81 40.18 -21.55
C LYS A 76 5.24 40.52 -21.11
N GLN A 77 5.60 41.81 -21.04
CA GLN A 77 6.91 42.27 -20.57
C GLN A 77 7.11 42.02 -19.07
N GLN A 78 6.10 42.33 -18.26
CA GLN A 78 6.17 42.13 -16.80
C GLN A 78 6.24 40.65 -16.43
N ILE A 79 5.53 39.79 -17.17
CA ILE A 79 5.62 38.33 -17.01
C ILE A 79 7.06 37.84 -17.31
N TRP A 80 7.70 38.39 -18.34
CA TRP A 80 9.05 37.98 -18.72
C TRP A 80 10.12 38.44 -17.72
N GLU A 81 10.01 39.66 -17.19
CA GLU A 81 10.90 40.15 -16.13
C GLU A 81 10.75 39.34 -14.85
N PHE A 82 9.51 39.03 -14.47
CA PHE A 82 9.23 38.18 -13.30
C PHE A 82 9.80 36.77 -13.46
N CYS A 83 9.65 36.14 -14.63
CA CYS A 83 10.28 34.85 -14.90
C CYS A 83 11.81 34.93 -14.80
N ARG A 84 12.43 36.00 -15.31
CA ARG A 84 13.88 36.20 -15.22
C ARG A 84 14.37 36.33 -13.78
N GLU A 85 13.59 36.95 -12.89
CA GLU A 85 13.92 37.08 -11.46
C GLU A 85 13.77 35.76 -10.69
N VAL A 86 12.80 34.91 -11.07
CA VAL A 86 12.56 33.61 -10.43
C VAL A 86 13.55 32.52 -10.85
N PHE A 87 14.06 32.59 -12.09
CA PHE A 87 15.00 31.60 -12.65
C PHE A 87 16.49 32.00 -12.53
N LYS A 88 16.80 33.10 -11.82
CA LYS A 88 18.16 33.53 -11.51
C LYS A 88 18.58 33.06 -10.12
#